data_AF-A0A7I7RST7-F1
#
_entry.id   AF-A0A7I7RST7-F1
#
_cell.length_a   1.000
_cell.length_b   1.000
_cell.length_c   1.000
_cell.angle_alpha   90.00
_cell.angle_beta   90.00
_cell.angle_gamma   90.00
#
_symmetry.space_group_name_H-M   'P 1'
#
loop_
_entity.id
_entity.type
_entity.pdbx_description
1 polymer ?
#
loop_
_entity_poly.entity_id
_entity_poly.type
_entity_poly.pdbx_seq_one_letter_code
_entity_poly.pdbx_strand_id
1 'polypeptide(L)'
;MVHIEHDDDLPPYLYHYTDYRALQSVFEYGEVWATNSRFLNDISETELGPRALQQRFGELQDARQDELLAYFEMLREEKRTLEPEDEAVLRPLAEERDLYGELQGACEAAVLDTTCFIFSMSKELDQLSQWRAYAKNGVCIRFSTEALLRGLSDAPALKATLRNVKYYDGHVTNEEYLQPVVEFAMQRRLDLIGGDCNDTDERNSVIGREMMLMIAYLKDITFREENEVRLAVQGTPNHFTPHRYGLVPRLKLPIKPDAIDSVIVGPGAHSDLRCQSLRTYFDNTSFKRAEVASSVGIDVYRSQVPYRDW
;
A
#
# COMPACT_ATOMS: atom_id res chain seq x y z
N MET A 1 -6.26 1.04 18.98
CA MET A 1 -5.63 -0.13 18.34
C MET A 1 -6.27 -0.28 16.97
N VAL A 2 -5.46 -0.40 15.93
CA VAL A 2 -5.92 -0.64 14.55
C VAL A 2 -5.87 -2.15 14.29
N HIS A 3 -6.92 -2.70 13.68
CA HIS A 3 -6.86 -4.07 13.18
C HIS A 3 -6.09 -4.07 11.85
N ILE A 4 -5.14 -4.99 11.71
CA ILE A 4 -4.34 -5.10 10.49
C ILE A 4 -4.87 -6.28 9.70
N GLU A 5 -5.51 -5.99 8.57
CA GLU A 5 -5.85 -7.05 7.61
C GLU A 5 -4.58 -7.50 6.91
N HIS A 6 -4.37 -8.81 6.75
CA HIS A 6 -3.19 -9.31 6.07
C HIS A 6 -3.49 -10.55 5.24
N ASP A 7 -2.61 -10.85 4.28
CA ASP A 7 -2.70 -12.11 3.53
C ASP A 7 -2.30 -13.28 4.45
N ASP A 8 -2.93 -14.45 4.27
CA ASP A 8 -2.68 -15.65 5.08
C ASP A 8 -1.37 -16.36 4.71
N ASP A 9 -0.85 -16.12 3.50
CA ASP A 9 0.31 -16.80 2.91
C ASP A 9 1.63 -16.01 3.09
N LEU A 10 1.65 -15.01 3.97
CA LEU A 10 2.85 -14.23 4.23
C LEU A 10 3.96 -15.12 4.85
N PRO A 11 5.23 -14.94 4.43
CA PRO A 11 6.34 -15.68 5.01
C PRO A 11 6.54 -15.29 6.49
N PRO A 12 7.17 -16.14 7.30
CA PRO A 12 7.48 -15.84 8.70
C PRO A 12 8.44 -14.65 8.86
N TYR A 13 9.21 -14.34 7.81
CA TYR A 13 10.18 -13.26 7.80
C TYR A 13 10.03 -12.37 6.57
N LEU A 14 10.18 -11.07 6.77
CA LEU A 14 10.18 -10.04 5.72
C LEU A 14 11.45 -9.20 5.82
N TYR A 15 11.89 -8.65 4.69
CA TYR A 15 13.21 -8.03 4.55
C TYR A 15 13.10 -6.57 4.11
N HIS A 16 13.76 -5.66 4.83
CA HIS A 16 13.81 -4.25 4.45
C HIS A 16 15.26 -3.83 4.19
N TYR A 17 15.56 -3.52 2.93
CA TYR A 17 16.88 -3.03 2.51
C TYR A 17 16.96 -1.53 2.72
N THR A 18 17.96 -1.08 3.47
CA THR A 18 18.06 0.31 3.87
C THR A 18 19.49 0.71 4.25
N ASP A 19 19.68 1.94 4.70
CA ASP A 19 20.96 2.45 5.17
C ASP A 19 21.11 2.37 6.71
N TYR A 20 22.31 2.66 7.21
CA TYR A 20 22.59 2.63 8.66
C TYR A 20 21.81 3.68 9.45
N ARG A 21 21.46 4.82 8.85
CA ARG A 21 20.70 5.88 9.54
C ARG A 21 19.27 5.44 9.77
N ALA A 22 18.66 4.81 8.77
CA ALA A 22 17.34 4.23 8.88
C ALA A 22 17.32 3.07 9.88
N LEU A 23 18.30 2.15 9.83
CA LEU A 23 18.43 1.09 10.85
C LEU A 23 18.53 1.67 12.27
N GLN A 24 19.43 2.63 12.47
CA GLN A 24 19.61 3.30 13.76
C GLN A 24 18.28 3.90 14.25
N SER A 25 17.55 4.58 13.36
CA SER A 25 16.26 5.16 13.70
C SER A 25 15.20 4.11 14.07
N VAL A 26 15.08 3.04 13.27
CA VAL A 26 14.13 1.95 13.53
C VAL A 26 14.41 1.31 14.89
N PHE A 27 15.68 1.04 15.19
CA PHE A 27 16.09 0.42 16.45
C PHE A 27 15.92 1.35 17.65
N GLU A 28 16.41 2.59 17.57
CA GLU A 28 16.38 3.52 18.71
C GLU A 28 14.97 3.97 19.05
N TYR A 29 14.08 4.15 18.08
CA TYR A 29 12.72 4.64 18.36
C TYR A 29 11.66 3.53 18.41
N GLY A 30 12.00 2.33 17.95
CA GLY A 30 11.06 1.21 17.85
C GLY A 30 9.89 1.52 16.93
N GLU A 31 10.20 2.11 15.77
CA GLU A 31 9.19 2.51 14.79
C GLU A 31 9.74 2.44 13.36
N VAL A 32 8.96 1.86 12.45
CA VAL A 32 9.22 1.91 11.00
C VAL A 32 8.48 3.09 10.39
N TRP A 33 8.99 3.61 9.27
CA TRP A 33 8.46 4.82 8.67
C TRP A 33 7.78 4.48 7.33
N ALA A 34 6.45 4.54 7.32
CA ALA A 34 5.71 4.47 6.07
C ALA A 34 5.79 5.83 5.36
N THR A 35 6.12 5.82 4.08
CA THR A 35 6.26 7.01 3.23
C THR A 35 4.93 7.29 2.57
N ASN A 36 4.52 8.56 2.47
CA ASN A 36 3.33 8.88 1.67
C ASN A 36 3.49 8.35 0.23
N SER A 37 2.46 7.67 -0.28
CA SER A 37 2.52 6.94 -1.55
C SER A 37 2.98 7.81 -2.74
N ARG A 38 2.67 9.11 -2.71
CA ARG A 38 3.05 10.09 -3.75
C ARG A 38 4.55 10.39 -3.83
N PHE A 39 5.31 9.97 -2.83
CA PHE A 39 6.76 10.20 -2.73
C PHE A 39 7.56 8.89 -2.77
N LEU A 40 6.94 7.79 -3.21
CA LEU A 40 7.67 6.55 -3.48
C LEU A 40 8.66 6.73 -4.65
N ASN A 41 9.65 5.84 -4.70
CA ASN A 41 10.71 5.91 -5.71
C ASN A 41 10.18 5.65 -7.12
N ASP A 42 9.16 4.80 -7.25
CA ASP A 42 8.47 4.56 -8.50
C ASP A 42 7.16 5.34 -8.53
N ILE A 43 7.16 6.44 -9.28
CA ILE A 43 6.00 7.33 -9.43
C ILE A 43 4.90 6.64 -10.25
N SER A 44 5.25 5.66 -11.10
CA SER A 44 4.26 4.97 -11.95
C SER A 44 3.23 4.20 -11.12
N GLU A 45 3.60 3.73 -9.92
CA GLU A 45 2.71 3.03 -8.99
C GLU A 45 1.54 3.90 -8.54
N THR A 46 1.76 5.22 -8.44
CA THR A 46 0.72 6.18 -8.04
C THR A 46 -0.26 6.50 -9.16
N GLU A 47 0.05 6.08 -10.39
CA GLU A 47 -0.78 6.33 -11.57
C GLU A 47 -1.45 5.05 -12.08
N LEU A 48 -0.77 3.90 -12.02
CA LEU A 48 -1.24 2.64 -12.60
C LEU A 48 -2.62 2.24 -12.07
N GLY A 49 -2.75 2.16 -10.75
CA GLY A 49 -4.00 1.75 -10.12
C GLY A 49 -5.16 2.71 -10.38
N PRO A 50 -5.00 4.01 -10.09
CA PRO A 50 -6.06 4.98 -10.33
C PRO A 50 -6.48 5.05 -11.80
N ARG A 51 -5.54 4.98 -12.75
CA ARG A 51 -5.88 4.96 -14.19
C ARG A 51 -6.67 3.71 -14.56
N ALA A 52 -6.24 2.53 -14.09
CA ALA A 52 -6.95 1.28 -14.36
C ALA A 52 -8.38 1.32 -13.80
N LEU A 53 -8.55 1.86 -12.60
CA LEU A 53 -9.87 1.97 -11.97
C LEU A 53 -10.76 3.01 -12.65
N GLN A 54 -10.22 4.18 -13.03
CA GLN A 54 -10.94 5.18 -13.82
C GLN A 54 -11.41 4.62 -15.16
N GLN A 55 -10.53 3.94 -15.89
CA GLN A 55 -10.90 3.28 -17.15
C GLN A 55 -12.02 2.27 -16.92
N ARG A 56 -11.90 1.43 -15.88
CA ARG A 56 -12.90 0.41 -15.58
C ARG A 56 -14.27 1.01 -15.24
N PHE A 57 -14.32 2.07 -14.44
CA PHE A 57 -15.57 2.78 -14.17
C PHE A 57 -16.14 3.43 -15.44
N GLY A 58 -15.30 3.96 -16.33
CA GLY A 58 -15.71 4.46 -17.64
C GLY A 58 -16.37 3.39 -18.50
N GLU A 59 -15.73 2.23 -18.66
CA GLU A 59 -16.27 1.10 -19.41
C GLU A 59 -17.64 0.64 -18.85
N LEU A 60 -17.78 0.60 -17.53
CA LEU A 60 -19.03 0.22 -16.86
C LEU A 60 -20.13 1.28 -17.04
N GLN A 61 -19.76 2.56 -16.95
CA GLN A 61 -20.68 3.67 -17.17
C GLN A 61 -21.18 3.70 -18.61
N ASP A 62 -20.26 3.58 -19.58
CA ASP A 62 -20.58 3.57 -21.01
C ASP A 62 -21.47 2.38 -21.36
N ALA A 63 -21.19 1.19 -20.81
CA ALA A 63 -22.04 0.02 -21.01
C ALA A 63 -23.49 0.27 -20.55
N ARG A 64 -23.68 0.87 -19.37
CA ARG A 64 -25.03 1.23 -18.88
C ARG A 64 -25.69 2.32 -19.71
N GLN A 65 -24.91 3.28 -20.21
CA GLN A 65 -25.40 4.33 -21.09
C GLN A 65 -25.85 3.76 -22.45
N ASP A 66 -25.12 2.80 -23.02
CA ASP A 66 -25.47 2.12 -24.25
C ASP A 66 -26.74 1.27 -24.09
N GLU A 67 -26.89 0.56 -22.96
CA GLU A 67 -28.13 -0.19 -22.64
C GLU A 67 -29.35 0.73 -22.56
N LEU A 68 -29.22 1.89 -21.91
CA LEU A 68 -30.29 2.90 -21.85
C LEU A 68 -30.65 3.41 -23.25
N LEU A 69 -29.65 3.74 -24.07
CA LEU A 69 -29.87 4.23 -25.44
C LEU A 69 -30.56 3.18 -26.30
N ALA A 70 -30.09 1.94 -26.27
CA ALA A 70 -30.69 0.82 -27.00
C ALA A 70 -32.16 0.60 -26.61
N TYR A 71 -32.49 0.75 -25.32
CA TYR A 71 -33.85 0.63 -24.84
C TYR A 71 -34.76 1.77 -25.36
N PHE A 72 -34.27 3.02 -25.33
CA PHE A 72 -35.02 4.15 -25.89
C PHE A 72 -35.20 4.05 -27.41
N GLU A 73 -34.20 3.51 -28.11
CA GLU A 73 -34.30 3.23 -29.56
C GLU A 73 -35.37 2.17 -29.85
N MET A 74 -35.40 1.08 -29.08
CA MET A 74 -36.44 0.05 -29.18
C MET A 74 -37.86 0.64 -29.01
N LEU A 75 -38.10 1.43 -27.95
CA LEU A 75 -39.41 2.09 -27.74
C LEU A 75 -39.80 2.98 -28.93
N ARG A 76 -38.83 3.72 -29.47
CA ARG A 76 -39.02 4.60 -30.63
C ARG A 76 -39.40 3.80 -31.88
N GLU A 77 -38.74 2.68 -32.15
CA GLU A 77 -39.04 1.80 -33.28
C GLU A 77 -40.43 1.17 -33.17
N GLU A 78 -40.81 0.76 -31.96
CA GLU A 78 -42.14 0.23 -31.64
C GLU A 78 -43.24 1.32 -31.62
N LYS A 79 -42.85 2.60 -31.75
CA LYS A 79 -43.74 3.77 -31.63
C LYS A 79 -44.54 3.76 -30.31
N ARG A 80 -43.94 3.21 -29.25
CA ARG A 80 -44.52 3.16 -27.91
C ARG A 80 -44.06 4.36 -27.10
N THR A 81 -44.95 4.82 -26.22
CA THR A 81 -44.61 5.75 -25.15
C THR A 81 -43.96 5.01 -23.99
N LEU A 82 -43.22 5.74 -23.16
CA LEU A 82 -42.66 5.20 -21.93
C LEU A 82 -43.77 4.90 -20.93
N GLU A 83 -43.90 3.64 -20.53
CA GLU A 83 -44.86 3.17 -19.53
C GLU A 83 -44.17 2.85 -18.19
N PRO A 84 -44.92 2.71 -17.08
CA PRO A 84 -44.33 2.41 -15.76
C PRO A 84 -43.49 1.12 -15.71
N GLU A 85 -43.80 0.15 -16.56
CA GLU A 85 -43.04 -1.11 -16.70
C GLU A 85 -41.66 -0.87 -17.31
N ASP A 86 -41.57 0.05 -18.27
CA ASP A 86 -40.32 0.45 -18.92
C ASP A 86 -39.45 1.25 -17.94
N GLU A 87 -40.07 2.13 -17.13
CA GLU A 87 -39.38 2.88 -16.07
C GLU A 87 -38.76 1.95 -15.02
N ALA A 88 -39.42 0.85 -14.68
CA ALA A 88 -38.88 -0.15 -13.76
C ALA A 88 -37.61 -0.84 -14.30
N VAL A 89 -37.44 -0.91 -15.63
CA VAL A 89 -36.23 -1.43 -16.28
C VAL A 89 -35.14 -0.37 -16.40
N LEU A 90 -35.51 0.85 -16.80
CA LEU A 90 -34.55 1.94 -17.06
C LEU A 90 -33.94 2.53 -15.77
N ARG A 91 -34.73 2.62 -14.70
CA ARG A 91 -34.29 3.22 -13.43
C ARG A 91 -33.01 2.58 -12.86
N PRO A 92 -32.91 1.25 -12.65
CA PRO A 92 -31.68 0.66 -12.12
C PRO A 92 -30.47 0.87 -13.03
N LEU A 93 -30.66 0.87 -14.36
CA LEU A 93 -29.58 1.16 -15.31
C LEU A 93 -29.08 2.60 -15.20
N ALA A 94 -30.00 3.57 -15.06
CA ALA A 94 -29.66 4.97 -14.86
C ALA A 94 -28.96 5.20 -13.52
N GLU A 95 -29.45 4.57 -12.45
CA GLU A 95 -28.84 4.63 -11.12
C GLU A 95 -27.42 4.04 -11.12
N GLU A 96 -27.20 2.89 -11.78
CA GLU A 96 -25.86 2.31 -11.92
C GLU A 96 -24.92 3.18 -12.79
N ARG A 97 -25.41 3.74 -13.90
CA ARG A 97 -24.63 4.67 -14.72
C ARG A 97 -24.15 5.88 -13.90
N ASP A 98 -25.08 6.49 -13.17
CA ASP A 98 -24.78 7.69 -12.36
C ASP A 98 -23.84 7.33 -11.20
N LEU A 99 -24.00 6.14 -10.61
CA LEU A 99 -23.09 5.59 -9.62
C LEU A 99 -21.66 5.45 -10.16
N TYR A 100 -21.45 4.87 -11.35
CA TYR A 100 -20.11 4.76 -11.91
C TYR A 100 -19.49 6.14 -12.19
N GLY A 101 -20.29 7.13 -12.58
CA GLY A 101 -19.84 8.53 -12.69
C GLY A 101 -19.44 9.14 -11.35
N GLU A 102 -20.21 8.90 -10.27
CA GLU A 102 -19.87 9.31 -8.91
C GLU A 102 -18.54 8.67 -8.45
N LEU A 103 -18.34 7.38 -8.74
CA LEU A 103 -17.12 6.65 -8.37
C LEU A 103 -15.88 7.09 -9.15
N GLN A 104 -16.01 7.52 -10.41
CA GLN A 104 -14.93 8.19 -11.13
C GLN A 104 -14.49 9.47 -10.41
N GLY A 105 -15.45 10.31 -10.02
CA GLY A 105 -15.17 11.53 -9.25
C GLY A 105 -14.50 11.24 -7.91
N ALA A 106 -14.94 10.20 -7.20
CA ALA A 106 -14.30 9.74 -5.96
C ALA A 106 -12.84 9.29 -6.20
N CYS A 107 -12.58 8.56 -7.28
CA CYS A 107 -11.24 8.14 -7.66
C CYS A 107 -10.32 9.33 -7.99
N GLU A 108 -10.81 10.29 -8.79
CA GLU A 108 -10.07 11.50 -9.15
C GLU A 108 -9.68 12.33 -7.93
N ALA A 109 -10.63 12.58 -7.03
CA ALA A 109 -10.38 13.32 -5.80
C ALA A 109 -9.36 12.60 -4.90
N ALA A 110 -9.41 11.27 -4.84
CA ALA A 110 -8.54 10.48 -3.99
C ALA A 110 -7.09 10.37 -4.50
N VAL A 111 -6.83 10.55 -5.79
CA VAL A 111 -5.45 10.65 -6.31
C VAL A 111 -4.70 11.82 -5.67
N LEU A 112 -5.41 12.91 -5.35
CA LEU A 112 -4.86 14.07 -4.67
C LEU A 112 -4.75 13.87 -3.15
N ASP A 113 -5.33 12.79 -2.61
CA ASP A 113 -5.28 12.52 -1.20
C ASP A 113 -3.85 12.16 -0.74
N THR A 114 -3.53 12.60 0.48
CA THR A 114 -2.22 12.46 1.11
C THR A 114 -2.26 11.53 2.32
N THR A 115 -3.32 10.74 2.48
CA THR A 115 -3.49 9.89 3.66
C THR A 115 -2.95 8.47 3.50
N CYS A 116 -2.56 8.04 2.29
CA CYS A 116 -1.98 6.70 2.05
C CYS A 116 -0.46 6.70 2.24
N PHE A 117 0.02 5.83 3.12
CA PHE A 117 1.44 5.64 3.45
C PHE A 117 1.84 4.19 3.26
N ILE A 118 3.01 3.96 2.67
CA ILE A 118 3.52 2.63 2.32
C ILE A 118 4.88 2.41 2.99
N PHE A 119 5.03 1.24 3.63
CA PHE A 119 6.31 0.68 4.05
C PHE A 119 6.54 -0.63 3.28
N SER A 120 7.57 -0.63 2.44
CA SER A 120 7.88 -1.74 1.53
C SER A 120 8.91 -2.69 2.13
N MET A 121 8.65 -3.98 1.98
CA MET A 121 9.54 -5.08 2.33
C MET A 121 9.62 -6.08 1.18
N SER A 122 10.62 -6.94 1.19
CA SER A 122 10.79 -8.04 0.25
C SER A 122 10.65 -9.38 0.96
N LYS A 123 10.26 -10.42 0.24
CA LYS A 123 10.39 -11.81 0.70
C LYS A 123 11.80 -12.37 0.47
N GLU A 124 12.62 -11.70 -0.35
CA GLU A 124 13.94 -12.16 -0.73
C GLU A 124 15.04 -11.62 0.21
N LEU A 125 15.78 -12.55 0.81
CA LEU A 125 16.98 -12.27 1.57
C LEU A 125 18.20 -12.19 0.64
N ASP A 126 19.06 -11.21 0.91
CA ASP A 126 20.39 -11.08 0.31
C ASP A 126 20.40 -10.97 -1.23
N GLN A 127 19.43 -10.26 -1.81
CA GLN A 127 19.26 -10.11 -3.25
C GLN A 127 20.12 -8.96 -3.84
N LEU A 128 20.90 -9.25 -4.88
CA LEU A 128 21.84 -8.28 -5.48
C LEU A 128 21.17 -7.02 -6.03
N SER A 129 20.00 -7.15 -6.67
CA SER A 129 19.23 -6.02 -7.20
C SER A 129 18.78 -5.08 -6.08
N GLN A 130 18.28 -5.63 -4.97
CA GLN A 130 17.89 -4.88 -3.77
C GLN A 130 19.07 -4.13 -3.14
N TRP A 131 20.23 -4.79 -3.02
CA TRP A 131 21.45 -4.14 -2.55
C TRP A 131 21.85 -2.94 -3.40
N ARG A 132 21.74 -3.06 -4.73
CA ARG A 132 22.09 -1.98 -5.66
C ARG A 132 21.10 -0.83 -5.61
N ALA A 133 19.81 -1.13 -5.53
CA ALA A 133 18.75 -0.13 -5.59
C ALA A 133 18.55 0.62 -4.26
N TYR A 134 18.54 -0.10 -3.14
CA TYR A 134 18.06 0.46 -1.86
C TYR A 134 19.13 0.52 -0.75
N ALA A 135 20.16 -0.33 -0.82
CA ALA A 135 21.10 -0.51 0.29
C ALA A 135 22.57 -0.56 -0.16
N LYS A 136 22.99 0.36 -1.05
CA LYS A 136 24.42 0.45 -1.44
C LYS A 136 25.25 0.78 -0.20
N ASN A 137 26.17 -0.12 0.16
CA ASN A 137 26.93 -0.09 1.42
C ASN A 137 26.06 -0.10 2.69
N GLY A 138 24.78 -0.44 2.59
CA GLY A 138 23.81 -0.45 3.67
C GLY A 138 23.63 -1.81 4.33
N VAL A 139 22.41 -2.05 4.79
CA VAL A 139 21.98 -3.22 5.54
C VAL A 139 20.63 -3.73 5.05
N CYS A 140 20.30 -4.96 5.41
CA CYS A 140 18.98 -5.54 5.27
C CYS A 140 18.49 -5.96 6.66
N ILE A 141 17.33 -5.45 7.07
CA ILE A 141 16.69 -5.78 8.34
C ILE A 141 15.76 -6.95 8.08
N ARG A 142 15.94 -8.07 8.79
CA ARG A 142 14.98 -9.17 8.82
C ARG A 142 13.98 -8.90 9.93
N PHE A 143 12.71 -8.76 9.57
CA PHE A 143 11.60 -8.64 10.49
C PHE A 143 10.91 -9.98 10.69
N SER A 144 10.53 -10.29 11.94
CA SER A 144 9.52 -11.30 12.24
C SER A 144 8.14 -10.76 11.88
N THR A 145 7.44 -11.42 10.94
CA THR A 145 6.13 -10.96 10.45
C THR A 145 5.10 -10.91 11.58
N GLU A 146 5.09 -11.91 12.47
CA GLU A 146 4.18 -11.97 13.61
C GLU A 146 4.42 -10.82 14.61
N ALA A 147 5.67 -10.59 14.99
CA ALA A 147 6.03 -9.52 15.93
C ALA A 147 5.79 -8.12 15.34
N LEU A 148 5.99 -7.97 14.02
CA LEU A 148 5.66 -6.75 13.30
C LEU A 148 4.14 -6.45 13.39
N LEU A 149 3.28 -7.43 13.08
CA LEU A 149 1.82 -7.30 13.19
C LEU A 149 1.36 -6.93 14.61
N ARG A 150 1.95 -7.55 15.65
CA ARG A 150 1.66 -7.19 17.05
C ARG A 150 2.02 -5.74 17.37
N GLY A 151 3.15 -5.24 16.86
CA GLY A 151 3.58 -3.86 17.09
C GLY A 151 2.68 -2.84 16.40
N LEU A 152 2.36 -3.12 15.14
CA LEU A 152 1.57 -2.25 14.28
C LEU A 152 0.12 -2.09 14.74
N SER A 153 -0.41 -3.00 15.58
CA SER A 153 -1.75 -2.87 16.16
C SER A 153 -1.91 -1.62 17.04
N ASP A 154 -0.79 -1.06 17.51
CA ASP A 154 -0.72 0.20 18.26
C ASP A 154 -0.55 1.45 17.35
N ALA A 155 -0.57 1.28 16.02
CA ALA A 155 -0.31 2.38 15.09
C ALA A 155 -1.37 3.49 15.15
N PRO A 156 -0.97 4.76 15.00
CA PRO A 156 -1.88 5.91 14.90
C PRO A 156 -2.48 5.99 13.49
N ALA A 157 -3.12 4.91 13.06
CA ALA A 157 -3.67 4.74 11.73
C ALA A 157 -5.19 4.54 11.78
N LEU A 158 -5.88 5.01 10.75
CA LEU A 158 -7.30 4.75 10.53
C LEU A 158 -7.51 3.31 10.03
N LYS A 159 -6.68 2.89 9.07
CA LYS A 159 -6.69 1.55 8.50
C LYS A 159 -5.26 1.12 8.18
N ALA A 160 -4.96 -0.16 8.35
CA ALA A 160 -3.66 -0.73 8.02
C ALA A 160 -3.85 -2.11 7.40
N THR A 161 -3.11 -2.40 6.34
CA THR A 161 -3.15 -3.68 5.63
C THR A 161 -1.75 -4.15 5.26
N LEU A 162 -1.44 -5.42 5.44
CA LEU A 162 -0.15 -6.03 5.09
C LEU A 162 -0.37 -7.13 4.04
N ARG A 163 -0.04 -6.87 2.77
CA ARG A 163 -0.38 -7.79 1.68
C ARG A 163 0.75 -7.92 0.66
N ASN A 164 0.69 -9.02 -0.07
CA ASN A 164 1.55 -9.24 -1.22
C ASN A 164 1.25 -8.24 -2.33
N VAL A 165 2.30 -7.73 -2.97
CA VAL A 165 2.17 -6.96 -4.21
C VAL A 165 1.68 -7.87 -5.34
N LYS A 166 0.81 -7.31 -6.18
CA LYS A 166 0.28 -7.92 -7.39
C LYS A 166 0.98 -7.28 -8.60
N TYR A 167 1.61 -8.12 -9.41
CA TYR A 167 2.46 -7.69 -10.52
C TYR A 167 1.74 -7.86 -11.87
N TYR A 168 1.75 -6.80 -12.71
CA TYR A 168 1.01 -6.77 -13.97
C TYR A 168 1.88 -6.36 -15.16
N ASP A 169 1.65 -6.99 -16.30
CA ASP A 169 2.42 -6.83 -17.54
C ASP A 169 1.93 -5.69 -18.44
N GLY A 170 1.36 -4.66 -17.83
CA GLY A 170 0.70 -3.54 -18.52
C GLY A 170 -0.81 -3.69 -18.62
N HIS A 171 -1.36 -4.84 -18.23
CA HIS A 171 -2.81 -5.07 -18.18
C HIS A 171 -3.23 -5.54 -16.79
N VAL A 172 -3.94 -4.68 -16.05
CA VAL A 172 -4.60 -5.09 -14.80
C VAL A 172 -5.83 -5.92 -15.17
N THR A 173 -5.94 -7.14 -14.66
CA THR A 173 -7.10 -8.00 -14.95
C THR A 173 -8.34 -7.45 -14.26
N ASN A 174 -9.39 -7.21 -15.06
CA ASN A 174 -10.66 -6.69 -14.55
C ASN A 174 -11.23 -7.62 -13.46
N GLU A 175 -11.26 -8.93 -13.70
CA GLU A 175 -11.94 -9.89 -12.83
C GLU A 175 -11.21 -10.14 -11.49
N GLU A 176 -9.88 -10.28 -11.50
CA GLU A 176 -9.16 -10.70 -10.30
C GLU A 176 -8.88 -9.54 -9.34
N TYR A 177 -8.79 -8.31 -9.85
CA TYR A 177 -8.32 -7.18 -9.05
C TYR A 177 -9.22 -5.95 -9.07
N LEU A 178 -9.68 -5.50 -10.24
CA LEU A 178 -10.50 -4.29 -10.31
C LEU A 178 -11.94 -4.56 -9.89
N GLN A 179 -12.52 -5.69 -10.28
CA GLN A 179 -13.90 -6.06 -9.97
C GLN A 179 -14.17 -6.11 -8.46
N PRO A 180 -13.30 -6.72 -7.61
CA PRO A 180 -13.44 -6.60 -6.16
C PRO A 180 -13.42 -5.16 -5.62
N VAL A 181 -12.64 -4.26 -6.24
CA VAL A 181 -12.60 -2.84 -5.86
C VAL A 181 -13.88 -2.12 -6.27
N VAL A 182 -14.43 -2.43 -7.45
CA VAL A 182 -15.73 -1.91 -7.91
C VAL A 182 -16.85 -2.36 -6.97
N GLU A 183 -16.95 -3.66 -6.71
CA GLU A 183 -17.98 -4.23 -5.82
C GLU A 183 -17.88 -3.64 -4.41
N PHE A 184 -16.65 -3.52 -3.89
CA PHE A 184 -16.40 -2.83 -2.64
C PHE A 184 -16.93 -1.39 -2.67
N ALA A 185 -16.60 -0.61 -3.69
CA ALA A 185 -17.01 0.80 -3.77
C ALA A 185 -18.53 0.96 -3.85
N MET A 186 -19.20 0.09 -4.62
CA MET A 186 -20.66 0.06 -4.73
C MET A 186 -21.30 -0.28 -3.37
N GLN A 187 -20.84 -1.35 -2.71
CA GLN A 187 -21.37 -1.75 -1.41
C GLN A 187 -21.09 -0.69 -0.35
N ARG A 188 -19.88 -0.12 -0.35
CA ARG A 188 -19.47 0.89 0.61
C ARG A 188 -20.32 2.16 0.52
N ARG A 189 -20.72 2.54 -0.69
CA ARG A 189 -21.66 3.64 -0.88
C ARG A 189 -23.02 3.35 -0.26
N LEU A 190 -23.56 2.15 -0.46
CA LEU A 190 -24.84 1.74 0.14
C LEU A 190 -24.75 1.76 1.67
N ASP A 191 -23.64 1.27 2.24
CA ASP A 191 -23.42 1.28 3.69
C ASP A 191 -23.36 2.71 4.25
N LEU A 192 -22.71 3.65 3.54
CA LEU A 192 -22.61 5.05 3.96
C LEU A 192 -23.97 5.75 3.88
N ILE A 193 -24.76 5.50 2.84
CA ILE A 193 -26.13 6.02 2.73
C ILE A 193 -27.01 5.45 3.85
N GLY A 194 -26.93 4.14 4.10
CA GLY A 194 -27.65 3.48 5.20
C GLY A 194 -27.20 3.93 6.59
N GLY A 195 -26.00 4.51 6.71
CA GLY A 195 -25.45 5.13 7.90
C GLY A 195 -25.68 6.65 7.99
N ASP A 196 -26.65 7.19 7.26
CA ASP A 196 -27.04 8.61 7.25
C ASP A 196 -26.00 9.60 6.68
N CYS A 197 -25.00 9.13 5.92
CA CYS A 197 -24.08 10.00 5.18
C CYS A 197 -24.73 10.49 3.87
N ASN A 198 -25.47 11.58 3.98
CA ASN A 198 -26.21 12.18 2.87
C ASN A 198 -25.34 13.09 1.98
N ASP A 199 -24.19 13.54 2.47
CA ASP A 199 -23.26 14.39 1.73
C ASP A 199 -22.43 13.55 0.73
N THR A 200 -22.60 13.85 -0.56
CA THR A 200 -21.92 13.11 -1.64
C THR A 200 -20.40 13.31 -1.62
N ASP A 201 -19.92 14.50 -1.28
CA ASP A 201 -18.47 14.79 -1.26
C ASP A 201 -17.79 14.04 -0.11
N GLU A 202 -18.45 13.98 1.06
CA GLU A 202 -17.99 13.19 2.21
C GLU A 202 -17.93 11.70 1.86
N ARG A 203 -18.99 11.14 1.26
CA ARG A 203 -18.99 9.74 0.80
C ARG A 203 -17.87 9.47 -0.19
N ASN A 204 -17.73 10.31 -1.21
CA ASN A 204 -16.72 10.17 -2.25
C ASN A 204 -15.30 10.25 -1.67
N SER A 205 -15.08 11.12 -0.68
CA SER A 205 -13.81 11.21 0.03
C SER A 205 -13.50 9.91 0.78
N VAL A 206 -14.47 9.31 1.47
CA VAL A 206 -14.28 8.04 2.19
C VAL A 206 -14.01 6.88 1.22
N ILE A 207 -14.89 6.69 0.24
CA ILE A 207 -14.79 5.60 -0.75
C ILE A 207 -13.48 5.73 -1.53
N GLY A 208 -13.18 6.92 -2.02
CA GLY A 208 -11.96 7.24 -2.74
C GLY A 208 -10.70 6.84 -1.96
N ARG A 209 -10.60 7.25 -0.69
CA ARG A 209 -9.48 6.85 0.18
C ARG A 209 -9.34 5.34 0.28
N GLU A 210 -10.44 4.64 0.60
CA GLU A 210 -10.45 3.19 0.80
C GLU A 210 -10.07 2.44 -0.50
N MET A 211 -10.55 2.90 -1.66
CA MET A 211 -10.12 2.39 -2.98
C MET A 211 -8.61 2.58 -3.20
N MET A 212 -8.05 3.76 -2.88
CA MET A 212 -6.61 4.02 -3.01
C MET A 212 -5.76 3.06 -2.17
N LEU A 213 -6.24 2.69 -0.98
CA LEU A 213 -5.56 1.69 -0.17
C LEU A 213 -5.63 0.29 -0.81
N MET A 214 -6.76 -0.09 -1.40
CA MET A 214 -6.92 -1.38 -2.08
C MET A 214 -6.03 -1.51 -3.32
N ILE A 215 -5.83 -0.43 -4.08
CA ILE A 215 -4.98 -0.45 -5.29
C ILE A 215 -3.50 -0.16 -5.01
N ALA A 216 -3.13 0.14 -3.76
CA ALA A 216 -1.75 0.40 -3.34
C ALA A 216 -0.81 -0.82 -3.48
N TYR A 217 -1.34 -1.99 -3.85
CA TYR A 217 -0.61 -3.24 -4.05
C TYR A 217 -0.34 -3.55 -5.51
N LEU A 218 -0.72 -2.67 -6.44
CA LEU A 218 -0.41 -2.82 -7.86
C LEU A 218 1.03 -2.41 -8.15
N LYS A 219 1.73 -3.23 -8.93
CA LYS A 219 3.07 -2.93 -9.41
C LYS A 219 3.30 -3.46 -10.81
N ASP A 220 4.16 -2.78 -11.56
CA ASP A 220 4.58 -3.25 -12.87
C ASP A 220 5.40 -4.55 -12.76
N ILE A 221 5.13 -5.51 -13.66
CA ILE A 221 5.75 -6.85 -13.68
C ILE A 221 7.27 -6.80 -13.78
N THR A 222 7.84 -5.74 -14.32
CA THR A 222 9.30 -5.58 -14.45
C THR A 222 9.99 -5.53 -13.09
N PHE A 223 9.27 -5.18 -12.02
CA PHE A 223 9.75 -5.21 -10.65
C PHE A 223 9.42 -6.51 -9.89
N ARG A 224 8.96 -7.56 -10.57
CA ARG A 224 8.63 -8.86 -9.95
C ARG A 224 9.79 -9.46 -9.15
N GLU A 225 11.02 -9.18 -9.57
CA GLU A 225 12.22 -9.63 -8.85
C GLU A 225 12.22 -9.16 -7.38
N GLU A 226 11.60 -8.02 -7.06
CA GLU A 226 11.57 -7.50 -5.69
C GLU A 226 10.79 -8.38 -4.70
N ASN A 227 9.88 -9.22 -5.21
CA ASN A 227 8.99 -10.08 -4.41
C ASN A 227 8.41 -9.31 -3.20
N GLU A 228 7.77 -8.18 -3.50
CA GLU A 228 7.44 -7.13 -2.53
C GLU A 228 6.20 -7.49 -1.70
N VAL A 229 6.26 -7.14 -0.42
CA VAL A 229 5.14 -7.11 0.51
C VAL A 229 5.02 -5.69 1.05
N ARG A 230 3.82 -5.12 1.00
CA ARG A 230 3.56 -3.75 1.45
C ARG A 230 2.75 -3.75 2.73
N LEU A 231 3.21 -2.96 3.69
CA LEU A 231 2.34 -2.40 4.71
C LEU A 231 1.78 -1.08 4.18
N ALA A 232 0.50 -1.05 3.83
CA ALA A 232 -0.19 0.15 3.40
C ALA A 232 -1.10 0.64 4.53
N VAL A 233 -1.06 1.95 4.79
CA VAL A 233 -1.70 2.55 5.96
C VAL A 233 -2.39 3.85 5.58
N GLN A 234 -3.61 4.03 6.07
CA GLN A 234 -4.32 5.30 6.01
C GLN A 234 -4.17 6.06 7.32
N GLY A 235 -3.77 7.33 7.26
CA GLY A 235 -3.68 8.18 8.43
C GLY A 235 -3.22 9.61 8.13
N THR A 236 -2.93 10.35 9.20
CA THR A 236 -2.38 11.71 9.11
C THR A 236 -0.88 11.66 9.37
N PRO A 237 -0.02 12.30 8.57
CA PRO A 237 1.43 12.27 8.79
C PRO A 237 1.78 12.82 10.17
N ASN A 238 2.67 12.13 10.88
CA ASN A 238 3.19 12.55 12.18
C ASN A 238 4.69 12.90 12.13
N HIS A 239 5.29 12.81 10.94
CA HIS A 239 6.69 13.11 10.72
C HIS A 239 6.93 13.62 9.29
N PHE A 240 7.97 14.42 9.10
CA PHE A 240 8.37 14.96 7.81
C PHE A 240 9.88 14.88 7.66
N THR A 241 10.35 14.39 6.51
CA THR A 241 11.79 14.30 6.21
C THR A 241 12.18 15.21 5.04
N PRO A 242 13.31 15.94 5.13
CA PRO A 242 13.83 16.71 4.00
C PRO A 242 14.11 15.82 2.79
N HIS A 243 13.74 16.29 1.60
CA HIS A 243 13.94 15.64 0.32
C HIS A 243 14.12 16.69 -0.79
N ARG A 244 14.57 16.27 -1.98
CA ARG A 244 14.78 17.17 -3.13
C ARG A 244 13.51 17.90 -3.59
N TYR A 245 12.33 17.38 -3.25
CA TYR A 245 11.03 17.96 -3.58
C TYR A 245 10.36 18.70 -2.40
N GLY A 246 11.09 18.92 -1.30
CA GLY A 246 10.55 19.55 -0.08
C GLY A 246 10.48 18.58 1.10
N LEU A 247 9.46 18.75 1.94
CA LEU A 247 9.24 17.90 3.12
C LEU A 247 8.34 16.71 2.76
N VAL A 248 8.90 15.50 2.79
CA VAL A 248 8.16 14.26 2.52
C VAL A 248 7.37 13.86 3.76
N PRO A 249 6.03 13.74 3.68
CA PRO A 249 5.22 13.26 4.78
C PRO A 249 5.49 11.78 5.06
N ARG A 250 5.56 11.44 6.35
CA ARG A 250 5.73 10.07 6.83
C ARG A 250 4.78 9.77 7.99
N LEU A 251 4.41 8.51 8.09
CA LEU A 251 3.70 7.96 9.23
C LEU A 251 4.63 7.00 9.96
N LYS A 252 5.01 7.37 11.18
CA LYS A 252 5.79 6.52 12.08
C LYS A 252 4.89 5.47 12.69
N LEU A 253 5.25 4.21 12.50
CA LEU A 253 4.48 3.04 12.89
C LEU A 253 5.24 2.24 13.95
N PRO A 254 4.65 2.00 15.12
CA PRO A 254 5.33 1.32 16.21
C PRO A 254 5.62 -0.14 15.90
N ILE A 255 6.77 -0.62 16.35
CA ILE A 255 7.15 -2.04 16.30
C ILE A 255 7.57 -2.53 17.70
N LYS A 256 7.46 -3.84 17.94
CA LYS A 256 7.94 -4.46 19.18
C LYS A 256 9.45 -4.73 19.10
N PRO A 257 10.17 -4.85 20.23
CA PRO A 257 11.61 -5.13 20.23
C PRO A 257 11.99 -6.42 19.49
N ASP A 258 11.16 -7.45 19.60
CA ASP A 258 11.30 -8.76 18.95
C ASP A 258 10.87 -8.76 17.47
N ALA A 259 10.47 -7.59 16.93
CA ALA A 259 10.19 -7.46 15.51
C ALA A 259 11.48 -7.53 14.67
N ILE A 260 12.62 -7.04 15.18
CA ILE A 260 13.90 -7.15 14.50
C ILE A 260 14.56 -8.46 14.90
N ASP A 261 14.55 -9.44 14.00
CA ASP A 261 15.17 -10.75 14.21
C ASP A 261 16.70 -10.66 14.03
N SER A 262 17.12 -10.07 12.91
CA SER A 262 18.53 -9.98 12.55
C SER A 262 18.80 -8.89 11.52
N VAL A 263 20.08 -8.54 11.37
CA VAL A 263 20.55 -7.55 10.39
C VAL A 263 21.67 -8.15 9.54
N ILE A 264 21.55 -7.98 8.23
CA ILE A 264 22.54 -8.42 7.26
C ILE A 264 23.29 -7.19 6.75
N VAL A 265 24.61 -7.19 6.87
CA VAL A 265 25.48 -6.17 6.28
C VAL A 265 25.65 -6.47 4.80
N GLY A 266 25.28 -5.52 3.94
CA GLY A 266 25.34 -5.67 2.49
C GLY A 266 26.76 -5.85 1.94
N PRO A 267 26.91 -6.30 0.68
CA PRO A 267 28.21 -6.48 0.05
C PRO A 267 28.98 -5.16 0.03
N GLY A 268 30.26 -5.20 0.41
CA GLY A 268 31.07 -3.99 0.56
C GLY A 268 32.41 -4.28 1.24
N ALA A 269 33.36 -3.34 1.11
CA ALA A 269 34.64 -3.41 1.80
C ALA A 269 34.46 -3.53 3.33
N HIS A 270 35.45 -4.17 3.98
CA HIS A 270 35.52 -4.30 5.45
C HIS A 270 34.23 -4.86 6.09
N SER A 271 33.59 -5.85 5.47
CA SER A 271 32.34 -6.45 5.96
C SER A 271 32.43 -6.94 7.40
N ASP A 272 33.54 -7.57 7.80
CA ASP A 272 33.75 -8.05 9.17
C ASP A 272 33.80 -6.90 10.19
N LEU A 273 34.49 -5.79 9.86
CA LEU A 273 34.52 -4.59 10.70
C LEU A 273 33.14 -3.94 10.80
N ARG A 274 32.38 -3.88 9.70
CA ARG A 274 31.01 -3.35 9.69
C ARG A 274 30.07 -4.21 10.54
N CYS A 275 30.21 -5.54 10.49
CA CYS A 275 29.46 -6.45 11.38
C CYS A 275 29.84 -6.23 12.85
N GLN A 276 31.13 -6.12 13.16
CA GLN A 276 31.60 -5.87 14.54
C GLN A 276 31.09 -4.52 15.07
N SER A 277 31.06 -3.49 14.22
CA SER A 277 30.50 -2.18 14.56
C SER A 277 29.03 -2.30 14.96
N LEU A 278 28.20 -2.99 14.16
CA LEU A 278 26.79 -3.21 14.48
C LEU A 278 26.57 -4.03 15.75
N ARG A 279 27.35 -5.09 15.97
CA ARG A 279 27.28 -5.87 17.22
C ARG A 279 27.58 -5.00 18.42
N THR A 280 28.67 -4.23 18.36
CA THR A 280 29.04 -3.28 19.41
C THR A 280 27.93 -2.26 19.64
N TYR A 281 27.31 -1.75 18.57
CA TYR A 281 26.18 -0.83 18.66
C TYR A 281 24.99 -1.46 19.40
N PHE A 282 24.52 -2.64 18.99
CA PHE A 282 23.39 -3.32 19.65
C PHE A 282 23.69 -3.73 21.09
N ASP A 283 24.93 -4.13 21.40
CA ASP A 283 25.35 -4.48 22.76
C ASP A 283 25.38 -3.28 23.72
N ASN A 284 25.59 -2.07 23.19
CA ASN A 284 25.77 -0.84 23.98
C ASN A 284 24.62 0.16 23.84
N THR A 285 23.56 -0.20 23.12
CA THR A 285 22.36 0.62 22.98
C THR A 285 21.13 -0.19 23.34
N SER A 286 20.00 0.49 23.50
CA SER A 286 18.75 -0.16 23.87
C SER A 286 17.64 0.30 22.97
N PHE A 287 16.75 -0.63 22.65
CA PHE A 287 15.50 -0.33 21.97
C PHE A 287 14.63 0.49 22.92
N LYS A 288 14.35 1.77 22.61
CA LYS A 288 13.72 2.72 23.56
C LYS A 288 12.34 2.29 24.05
N ARG A 289 11.65 1.44 23.30
CA ARG A 289 10.34 0.87 23.68
C ARG A 289 10.44 -0.47 24.42
N ALA A 290 11.63 -0.95 24.77
CA ALA A 290 11.77 -2.12 25.63
C ALA A 290 11.44 -1.73 27.09
N GLU A 291 10.50 -2.44 27.72
CA GLU A 291 10.09 -2.20 29.12
C GLU A 291 11.22 -2.46 30.13
N VAL A 292 12.22 -3.24 29.72
CA VAL A 292 13.45 -3.51 30.47
C VAL A 292 14.62 -3.21 29.54
N ALA A 293 15.70 -2.64 30.08
CA ALA A 293 17.00 -2.56 29.42
C ALA A 293 17.54 -3.99 29.21
N SER A 294 16.93 -4.70 28.26
CA SER A 294 17.39 -5.99 27.78
C SER A 294 18.16 -5.72 26.51
N SER A 295 19.36 -6.28 26.43
CA SER A 295 20.06 -6.43 25.16
C SER A 295 19.14 -7.26 24.27
N VAL A 296 18.50 -6.63 23.28
CA VAL A 296 17.83 -7.39 22.22
C VAL A 296 18.96 -8.08 21.48
N GLY A 297 19.06 -9.40 21.60
CA GLY A 297 20.07 -10.21 20.94
C GLY A 297 19.79 -10.25 19.44
N ILE A 298 20.09 -9.15 18.74
CA ILE A 298 19.94 -9.03 17.29
C ILE A 298 21.17 -9.66 16.65
N ASP A 299 20.96 -10.75 15.93
CA ASP A 299 22.04 -11.37 15.19
C ASP A 299 22.49 -10.49 14.02
N VAL A 300 23.81 -10.41 13.83
CA VAL A 300 24.41 -9.67 12.71
C VAL A 300 25.16 -10.64 11.79
N TYR A 301 24.72 -10.69 10.54
CA TYR A 301 25.29 -11.51 9.47
C TYR A 301 25.91 -10.64 8.38
N ARG A 302 26.78 -11.25 7.57
CA ARG A 302 27.27 -10.65 6.33
C ARG A 302 26.51 -11.23 5.14
N SER A 303 26.27 -10.40 4.14
CA SER A 303 25.85 -10.82 2.80
C SER A 303 26.80 -11.88 2.23
N GLN A 304 26.24 -12.87 1.54
CA GLN A 304 26.95 -13.88 0.75
C GLN A 304 27.14 -13.43 -0.70
N VAL A 305 26.49 -12.34 -1.12
CA VAL A 305 26.72 -11.72 -2.42
C VAL A 305 28.18 -11.27 -2.50
N PRO A 306 28.95 -11.71 -3.52
CA PRO A 306 30.35 -11.31 -3.64
C PRO A 306 30.48 -9.79 -3.81
N TYR A 307 31.37 -9.18 -3.05
CA TYR A 307 31.72 -7.78 -3.22
C TYR A 307 32.34 -7.55 -4.61
N ARG A 308 31.79 -6.60 -5.35
CA ARG A 308 32.40 -6.03 -6.55
C ARG A 308 32.34 -4.52 -6.44
N ASP A 309 33.45 -3.88 -6.75
CA ASP A 309 33.52 -2.42 -6.81
C ASP A 309 32.81 -1.95 -8.11
N TRP A 310 31.64 -1.37 -7.91
CA TRP A 310 30.64 -0.85 -8.84
C TRP A 310 30.37 0.67 -8.72
#